data_AF-A0A0F9JPA0-F1
#
_entry.id   AF-A0A0F9JPA0-F1
#
_cell.length_a   1.000
_cell.length_b   1.000
_cell.length_c   1.000
_cell.angle_alpha   90.00
_cell.angle_beta   90.00
_cell.angle_gamma   90.00
#
_symmetry.space_group_name_H-M   'P 1'
#
loop_
_entity.id
_entity.type
_entity.pdbx_description
1 polymer ?
#
loop_
_entity_poly.entity_id
_entity_poly.type
_entity_poly.pdbx_seq_one_letter_code
_entity_poly.pdbx_strand_id
1 'polypeptide(L)'
;MKAAGLLPELERICHANKDAVQGPLNGYALLAAIALVESTGGVNNYPNFEPYWVPEGTAFTIEGKIQKGRHPLTNSLVNARFLKYGMAAGCSFSSWQILYHTAADMKYSGAPWELWNDHFAIHWVVKLLNRIHETGADTIEKVADAWNSGTYKDRIVPEAYIAKLKAAYDKIIDGA
;
A
#
# COMPACT_ATOMS: atom_id res chain seq x y z
N MET A 1 2.22 -28.01 -2.30
CA MET A 1 1.66 -26.67 -2.53
C MET A 1 2.49 -25.98 -3.61
N LYS A 2 1.91 -25.60 -4.74
CA LYS A 2 2.60 -24.71 -5.68
C LYS A 2 2.91 -23.41 -4.93
N ALA A 3 4.14 -22.92 -4.99
CA ALA A 3 4.47 -21.61 -4.45
C ALA A 3 3.52 -20.58 -5.07
N ALA A 4 2.85 -19.79 -4.24
CA ALA A 4 1.99 -18.72 -4.72
C ALA A 4 2.87 -17.73 -5.51
N GLY A 5 2.76 -17.78 -6.83
CA GLY A 5 3.31 -16.76 -7.74
C GLY A 5 2.28 -15.67 -7.99
N LEU A 6 2.65 -14.68 -8.79
CA LEU A 6 1.71 -13.68 -9.27
C LEU A 6 0.69 -14.32 -10.22
N LEU A 7 -0.52 -13.78 -10.26
CA LEU A 7 -1.42 -14.02 -11.38
C LEU A 7 -0.78 -13.52 -12.69
N PRO A 8 -0.97 -14.20 -13.83
CA PRO A 8 -0.30 -13.83 -15.09
C PRO A 8 -0.56 -12.39 -15.56
N GLU A 9 -1.76 -11.85 -15.31
CA GLU A 9 -2.05 -10.44 -15.63
C GLU A 9 -1.22 -9.50 -14.75
N LEU A 10 -1.17 -9.78 -13.44
CA LEU A 10 -0.46 -8.95 -12.48
C LEU A 10 1.04 -8.95 -12.75
N GLU A 11 1.60 -10.10 -13.12
CA GLU A 11 3.00 -10.21 -13.57
C GLU A 11 3.28 -9.31 -14.79
N ARG A 12 2.38 -9.30 -15.78
CA ARG A 12 2.50 -8.39 -16.93
C ARG A 12 2.44 -6.92 -16.51
N ILE A 13 1.54 -6.56 -15.60
CA ILE A 13 1.44 -5.18 -15.09
C ILE A 13 2.74 -4.77 -14.37
N CYS A 14 3.29 -5.63 -13.50
CA CYS A 14 4.56 -5.39 -12.83
C CYS A 14 5.70 -5.20 -13.84
N HIS A 15 5.82 -6.06 -14.85
CA HIS A 15 6.84 -5.93 -15.88
C HIS A 15 6.71 -4.64 -16.70
N ALA A 16 5.48 -4.25 -17.06
CA ALA A 16 5.22 -3.05 -17.86
C ALA A 16 5.54 -1.74 -17.11
N ASN A 17 5.55 -1.77 -15.77
CA ASN A 17 5.72 -0.57 -14.94
C ASN A 17 7.02 -0.54 -14.14
N LYS A 18 7.88 -1.57 -14.24
CA LYS A 18 9.10 -1.71 -13.44
C LYS A 18 10.04 -0.50 -13.55
N ASP A 19 10.17 0.07 -14.76
CA ASP A 19 11.11 1.16 -15.04
C ASP A 19 10.56 2.53 -14.61
N ALA A 20 9.27 2.61 -14.25
CA ALA A 20 8.63 3.81 -13.72
C ALA A 20 8.85 3.97 -12.20
N VAL A 21 9.23 2.90 -11.51
CA VAL A 21 9.64 2.92 -10.11
C VAL A 21 11.06 3.45 -10.02
N GLN A 22 11.23 4.58 -9.34
CA GLN A 22 12.50 5.24 -9.14
C GLN A 22 13.26 4.63 -7.95
N GLY A 23 14.55 4.94 -7.82
CA GLY A 23 15.38 4.51 -6.70
C GLY A 23 16.29 3.33 -7.04
N PRO A 24 17.03 2.82 -6.05
CA PRO A 24 18.07 1.80 -6.27
C PRO A 24 17.53 0.36 -6.29
N LEU A 25 16.26 0.14 -5.93
CA LEU A 25 15.65 -1.18 -5.89
C LEU A 25 15.17 -1.62 -7.28
N ASN A 26 15.10 -2.93 -7.50
CA ASN A 26 14.53 -3.49 -8.72
C ASN A 26 13.00 -3.26 -8.70
N GLY A 27 12.51 -2.38 -9.59
CA GLY A 27 11.10 -1.99 -9.61
C GLY A 27 10.13 -3.15 -9.86
N TYR A 28 10.51 -4.15 -10.67
CA TYR A 28 9.68 -5.33 -10.89
C TYR A 28 9.55 -6.15 -9.60
N ALA A 29 10.69 -6.48 -8.99
CA ALA A 29 10.71 -7.28 -7.77
C ALA A 29 9.99 -6.57 -6.62
N LEU A 30 10.08 -5.24 -6.54
CA LEU A 30 9.37 -4.45 -5.54
C LEU A 30 7.85 -4.51 -5.73
N LEU A 31 7.35 -4.22 -6.95
CA LEU A 31 5.92 -4.28 -7.26
C LEU A 31 5.35 -5.69 -7.02
N ALA A 32 6.08 -6.72 -7.46
CA ALA A 32 5.73 -8.11 -7.30
C ALA A 32 5.71 -8.55 -5.82
N ALA A 33 6.72 -8.17 -5.04
CA ALA A 33 6.81 -8.51 -3.63
C ALA A 33 5.65 -7.92 -2.82
N ILE A 34 5.31 -6.64 -3.06
CA ILE A 34 4.18 -5.98 -2.40
C ILE A 34 2.89 -6.71 -2.75
N ALA A 35 2.64 -6.99 -4.04
CA ALA A 35 1.46 -7.74 -4.46
C ALA A 35 1.35 -9.13 -3.80
N LEU A 36 2.48 -9.85 -3.67
CA LEU A 36 2.50 -11.15 -3.00
C LEU A 36 2.11 -11.05 -1.52
N VAL A 37 2.61 -10.03 -0.83
CA VAL A 37 2.32 -9.83 0.61
C VAL A 37 0.90 -9.33 0.83
N GLU A 38 0.44 -8.37 0.03
CA GLU A 38 -0.84 -7.68 0.23
C GLU A 38 -2.05 -8.49 -0.22
N SER A 39 -1.91 -9.24 -1.31
CA SER A 39 -3.05 -9.91 -1.96
C SER A 39 -2.76 -11.34 -2.40
N THR A 40 -1.67 -11.94 -1.90
CA THR A 40 -1.25 -13.28 -2.35
C THR A 40 -1.06 -13.32 -3.88
N GLY A 41 -0.45 -12.27 -4.42
CA GLY A 41 -0.16 -12.14 -5.86
C GLY A 41 -1.40 -11.86 -6.71
N GLY A 42 -2.37 -11.14 -6.15
CA GLY A 42 -3.62 -10.73 -6.79
C GLY A 42 -4.79 -11.69 -6.59
N VAL A 43 -4.57 -12.84 -5.93
CA VAL A 43 -5.64 -13.80 -5.63
C VAL A 43 -6.69 -13.22 -4.67
N ASN A 44 -6.24 -12.42 -3.71
CA ASN A 44 -7.09 -11.74 -2.73
C ASN A 44 -6.98 -10.22 -2.87
N ASN A 45 -7.42 -9.68 -4.01
CA ASN A 45 -7.41 -8.24 -4.29
C ASN A 45 -8.70 -7.52 -3.86
N TYR A 46 -9.54 -8.16 -3.04
CA TYR A 46 -10.76 -7.57 -2.53
C TYR A 46 -10.45 -6.31 -1.70
N PRO A 47 -11.36 -5.32 -1.67
CA PRO A 47 -11.17 -4.15 -0.84
C PRO A 47 -11.06 -4.54 0.63
N ASN A 48 -9.99 -4.11 1.29
CA ASN A 48 -9.82 -4.30 2.71
C ASN A 48 -10.25 -3.04 3.45
N PHE A 49 -11.17 -3.20 4.39
CA PHE A 49 -11.66 -2.07 5.18
C PHE A 49 -10.69 -1.77 6.32
N GLU A 50 -10.27 -0.51 6.42
CA GLU A 50 -9.38 -0.02 7.47
C GLU A 50 -10.16 0.91 8.41
N PRO A 51 -10.65 0.41 9.56
CA PRO A 51 -11.54 1.16 10.45
C PRO A 51 -10.97 2.50 10.92
N TYR A 52 -9.63 2.61 11.01
CA TYR A 52 -8.93 3.83 11.39
C TYR A 52 -9.33 5.06 10.55
N TRP A 53 -9.75 4.85 9.30
CA TRP A 53 -10.03 5.91 8.34
C TRP A 53 -11.49 6.35 8.26
N VAL A 54 -12.37 5.90 9.16
CA VAL A 54 -13.79 6.27 9.15
C VAL A 54 -14.31 6.79 10.50
N PRO A 55 -15.42 7.59 10.51
CA PRO A 55 -16.08 8.12 11.71
C PRO A 55 -16.35 7.13 12.84
N GLU A 56 -16.78 5.91 12.51
CA GLU A 56 -17.12 4.88 13.49
C GLU A 56 -15.90 4.12 14.03
N GLY A 57 -14.70 4.38 13.49
CA GLY A 57 -13.41 3.83 13.92
C GLY A 57 -12.88 4.41 15.23
N THR A 58 -13.77 4.83 16.13
CA THR A 58 -13.43 5.49 17.40
C THR A 58 -12.60 4.55 18.28
N ALA A 59 -11.30 4.80 18.30
CA ALA A 59 -10.24 4.18 19.12
C ALA A 59 -9.55 2.96 18.49
N PHE A 60 -8.46 3.23 17.78
CA PHE A 60 -7.38 2.26 17.62
C PHE A 60 -6.36 2.46 18.75
N THR A 61 -5.85 1.34 19.24
CA THR A 61 -4.75 1.32 20.19
C THR A 61 -3.47 0.93 19.45
N ILE A 62 -2.43 1.75 19.56
CA ILE A 62 -1.06 1.29 19.27
C ILE A 62 -0.54 0.75 20.60
N GLU A 63 -0.21 -0.55 20.66
CA GLU A 63 0.24 -1.22 21.89
C GLU A 63 -0.72 -1.04 23.09
N GLY A 64 -2.03 -1.10 22.85
CA GLY A 64 -3.03 -0.93 23.92
C GLY A 64 -3.29 0.53 24.34
N LYS A 65 -2.66 1.53 23.69
CA LYS A 65 -2.87 2.96 23.98
C LYS A 65 -3.70 3.66 22.90
N ILE A 66 -4.85 4.20 23.30
CA ILE A 66 -5.73 4.99 22.41
C ILE A 66 -4.99 6.25 21.96
N GLN A 67 -4.80 6.39 20.65
CA GLN A 67 -4.17 7.57 20.06
C GLN A 67 -5.18 8.73 19.97
N LYS A 68 -5.33 9.51 21.05
CA LYS A 68 -6.35 10.58 21.16
C LYS A 68 -6.03 11.87 20.39
N GLY A 69 -4.90 12.00 19.69
CA GLY A 69 -4.42 13.29 19.13
C GLY A 69 -4.27 13.37 17.61
N ARG A 70 -4.42 12.28 16.86
CA ARG A 70 -4.21 12.22 15.40
C ARG A 70 -5.21 11.29 14.72
N HIS A 71 -6.48 11.37 15.12
CA HIS A 71 -7.50 10.64 14.39
C HIS A 71 -7.67 11.31 13.02
N PRO A 72 -7.63 10.59 11.90
CA PRO A 72 -7.72 11.18 10.57
C PRO A 72 -9.06 11.91 10.35
N LEU A 73 -10.04 11.72 11.23
CA LEU A 73 -11.31 12.45 11.25
C LEU A 73 -11.24 13.87 11.81
N THR A 74 -10.13 14.26 12.44
CA THR A 74 -9.88 15.69 12.66
C THR A 74 -9.43 16.39 11.38
N ASN A 75 -9.09 15.62 10.33
CA ASN A 75 -8.81 16.14 9.00
C ASN A 75 -10.10 16.29 8.20
N SER A 76 -10.43 17.54 7.86
CA SER A 76 -11.64 17.89 7.09
C SER A 76 -11.71 17.20 5.73
N LEU A 77 -10.56 16.91 5.10
CA LEU A 77 -10.51 16.21 3.80
C LEU A 77 -10.91 14.74 3.93
N VAL A 78 -10.49 14.06 4.99
CA VAL A 78 -10.89 12.66 5.26
C VAL A 78 -12.39 12.60 5.52
N ASN A 79 -12.92 13.51 6.34
CA ASN A 79 -14.36 13.59 6.59
C ASN A 79 -15.15 13.86 5.31
N ALA A 80 -14.71 14.81 4.47
CA ALA A 80 -15.37 15.11 3.21
C ALA A 80 -15.39 13.90 2.26
N ARG A 81 -14.29 13.14 2.21
CA ARG A 81 -14.18 11.90 1.44
C ARG A 81 -15.13 10.82 1.97
N PHE A 82 -15.21 10.65 3.29
CA PHE A 82 -16.14 9.72 3.91
C PHE A 82 -17.60 10.12 3.65
N LEU A 83 -17.96 11.41 3.81
CA LEU A 83 -19.31 11.89 3.51
C LEU A 83 -19.71 11.65 2.05
N LYS A 84 -18.74 11.68 1.13
CA LYS A 84 -18.98 11.45 -0.30
C LYS A 84 -19.11 9.97 -0.67
N TYR A 85 -18.28 9.09 -0.10
CA TYR A 85 -18.16 7.70 -0.56
C TYR A 85 -18.45 6.65 0.52
N GLY A 86 -18.82 7.07 1.73
CA GLY A 86 -19.08 6.20 2.87
C GLY A 86 -17.87 5.34 3.24
N MET A 87 -18.15 4.10 3.65
CA MET A 87 -17.15 3.13 4.10
C MET A 87 -16.07 2.83 3.07
N ALA A 88 -16.39 2.94 1.77
CA ALA A 88 -15.42 2.72 0.69
C ALA A 88 -14.25 3.72 0.73
N ALA A 89 -14.43 4.91 1.35
CA ALA A 89 -13.33 5.85 1.52
C ALA A 89 -12.25 5.34 2.49
N GLY A 90 -12.63 4.49 3.44
CA GLY A 90 -11.73 3.89 4.42
C GLY A 90 -11.16 2.53 3.99
N CYS A 91 -11.21 2.19 2.69
CA CYS A 91 -10.67 0.92 2.20
C CYS A 91 -9.34 1.09 1.44
N SER A 92 -8.52 0.05 1.50
CA SER A 92 -7.46 -0.26 0.56
C SER A 92 -7.99 -1.12 -0.59
N PHE A 93 -7.42 -0.96 -1.79
CA PHE A 93 -7.90 -1.57 -3.03
C PHE A 93 -6.76 -2.16 -3.86
N SER A 94 -7.10 -2.98 -4.86
CA SER A 94 -6.19 -3.62 -5.82
C SER A 94 -5.30 -4.71 -5.22
N SER A 95 -4.51 -5.35 -6.08
CA SER A 95 -3.50 -6.33 -5.68
C SER A 95 -2.41 -5.76 -4.76
N TRP A 96 -2.24 -4.43 -4.73
CA TRP A 96 -1.29 -3.76 -3.83
C TRP A 96 -1.96 -3.20 -2.58
N GLN A 97 -3.29 -3.30 -2.42
CA GLN A 97 -3.99 -2.73 -1.25
C GLN A 97 -3.65 -1.24 -1.01
N ILE A 98 -3.64 -0.43 -2.07
CA ILE A 98 -3.47 1.02 -1.94
C ILE A 98 -4.68 1.65 -1.26
N LEU A 99 -4.46 2.33 -0.13
CA LEU A 99 -5.49 3.07 0.58
C LEU A 99 -6.03 4.24 -0.27
N TYR A 100 -7.36 4.37 -0.35
CA TYR A 100 -8.00 5.45 -1.13
C TYR A 100 -7.54 6.85 -0.69
N HIS A 101 -7.41 7.09 0.62
CA HIS A 101 -6.92 8.38 1.13
C HIS A 101 -5.50 8.69 0.66
N THR A 102 -4.62 7.69 0.59
CA THR A 102 -3.25 7.85 0.08
C THR A 102 -3.26 8.24 -1.39
N ALA A 103 -4.06 7.57 -2.22
CA ALA A 103 -4.24 7.96 -3.62
C ALA A 103 -4.79 9.40 -3.75
N ALA A 104 -5.80 9.73 -2.93
CA ALA A 104 -6.43 11.04 -2.94
C ALA A 104 -5.49 12.18 -2.51
N ASP A 105 -4.59 11.93 -1.55
CA ASP A 105 -3.55 12.88 -1.15
C ASP A 105 -2.54 13.13 -2.28
N MET A 106 -2.36 12.14 -3.15
CA MET A 106 -1.60 12.25 -4.40
C MET A 106 -2.40 12.86 -5.56
N LYS A 107 -3.55 13.48 -5.28
CA LYS A 107 -4.45 14.17 -6.23
C LYS A 107 -5.39 13.28 -7.03
N TYR A 108 -5.58 12.02 -6.63
CA TYR A 108 -6.70 11.23 -7.15
C TYR A 108 -8.04 11.85 -6.72
N SER A 109 -8.99 11.96 -7.64
CA SER A 109 -10.31 12.58 -7.40
C SER A 109 -11.50 11.71 -7.82
N GLY A 110 -11.22 10.53 -8.37
CA GLY A 110 -12.23 9.55 -8.76
C GLY A 110 -12.90 8.86 -7.57
N ALA A 111 -13.65 7.81 -7.85
CA ALA A 111 -14.33 7.03 -6.83
C ALA A 111 -13.42 5.91 -6.27
N PRO A 112 -13.55 5.53 -4.99
CA PRO A 112 -12.67 4.52 -4.40
C PRO A 112 -12.65 3.18 -5.16
N TRP A 113 -13.81 2.71 -5.62
CA TRP A 113 -13.94 1.43 -6.33
C TRP A 113 -13.23 1.37 -7.69
N GLU A 114 -12.88 2.49 -8.31
CA GLU A 114 -12.09 2.48 -9.54
C GLU A 114 -10.64 2.01 -9.27
N LEU A 115 -10.14 2.21 -8.05
CA LEU A 115 -8.84 1.68 -7.61
C LEU A 115 -8.85 0.16 -7.45
N TRP A 116 -9.99 -0.53 -7.58
CA TRP A 116 -10.02 -1.99 -7.57
C TRP A 116 -9.41 -2.58 -8.85
N ASN A 117 -9.36 -1.82 -9.95
CA ASN A 117 -8.74 -2.27 -11.18
C ASN A 117 -7.20 -2.11 -11.12
N ASP A 118 -6.46 -3.22 -11.16
CA ASP A 118 -4.99 -3.21 -11.10
C ASP A 118 -4.34 -2.38 -12.21
N HIS A 119 -4.90 -2.38 -13.43
CA HIS A 119 -4.39 -1.55 -14.53
C HIS A 119 -4.50 -0.05 -14.24
N PHE A 120 -5.48 0.35 -13.43
CA PHE A 120 -5.67 1.74 -13.03
C PHE A 120 -4.88 2.06 -11.75
N ALA A 121 -4.94 1.17 -10.76
CA ALA A 121 -4.31 1.34 -9.46
C ALA A 121 -2.79 1.44 -9.54
N ILE A 122 -2.16 0.72 -10.47
CA ILE A 122 -0.69 0.70 -10.63
C ILE A 122 -0.10 2.11 -10.80
N HIS A 123 -0.81 3.03 -11.45
CA HIS A 123 -0.36 4.41 -11.61
C HIS A 123 -0.18 5.12 -10.26
N TRP A 124 -1.07 4.86 -9.30
CA TRP A 124 -1.01 5.42 -7.96
C TRP A 124 -0.01 4.67 -7.07
N VAL A 125 0.13 3.36 -7.26
CA VAL A 125 1.14 2.54 -6.57
C VAL A 125 2.56 3.02 -6.92
N VAL A 126 2.87 3.16 -8.22
CA VAL A 126 4.17 3.68 -8.67
C VAL A 126 4.44 5.07 -8.12
N LYS A 127 3.42 5.95 -8.14
CA LYS A 127 3.53 7.30 -7.59
C LYS A 127 3.82 7.29 -6.09
N LEU A 128 3.20 6.39 -5.33
CA LEU A 128 3.45 6.23 -3.89
C LEU A 128 4.87 5.74 -3.63
N LEU A 129 5.34 4.73 -4.37
CA LEU A 129 6.70 4.20 -4.24
C LEU A 129 7.75 5.28 -4.53
N ASN A 130 7.55 6.06 -5.59
CA ASN A 130 8.46 7.16 -5.92
C ASN A 130 8.50 8.22 -4.82
N ARG A 131 7.34 8.58 -4.25
CA ARG A 131 7.26 9.47 -3.09
C ARG A 131 7.96 8.89 -1.87
N ILE A 132 7.85 7.58 -1.63
CA ILE A 132 8.58 6.90 -0.55
C ILE A 132 10.09 7.01 -0.78
N HIS A 133 10.57 6.76 -2.00
CA HIS A 133 11.98 6.92 -2.36
C HIS A 133 12.48 8.36 -2.20
N GLU A 134 11.68 9.37 -2.55
CA GLU A 134 12.00 10.80 -2.35
C GLU A 134 12.26 11.14 -0.87
N THR A 135 11.70 10.36 0.07
CA THR A 135 11.98 10.57 1.50
C THR A 135 13.34 10.01 1.96
N GLY A 136 14.06 9.28 1.11
CA GLY A 136 15.34 8.62 1.42
C GLY A 136 15.23 7.13 1.78
N ALA A 137 14.08 6.50 1.47
CA ALA A 137 13.90 5.06 1.63
C ALA A 137 14.61 4.32 0.48
N ASP A 138 15.87 3.99 0.67
CA ASP A 138 16.77 3.39 -0.34
C ASP A 138 17.00 1.88 -0.14
N THR A 139 16.47 1.29 0.93
CA THR A 139 16.52 -0.16 1.19
C THR A 139 15.12 -0.76 1.21
N ILE A 140 15.03 -2.07 0.99
CA ILE A 140 13.75 -2.78 1.02
C ILE A 140 13.04 -2.63 2.38
N GLU A 141 13.79 -2.58 3.47
CA GLU A 141 13.26 -2.44 4.82
C GLU A 141 12.64 -1.05 5.03
N LYS A 142 13.33 0.01 4.59
CA LYS A 142 12.79 1.37 4.68
C LYS A 142 11.56 1.55 3.80
N VAL A 143 11.54 0.95 2.60
CA VAL A 143 10.37 0.99 1.73
C VAL A 143 9.21 0.21 2.36
N ALA A 144 9.46 -0.98 2.93
CA ALA A 144 8.45 -1.79 3.59
C ALA A 144 7.82 -1.07 4.79
N ASP A 145 8.64 -0.43 5.62
CA ASP A 145 8.19 0.38 6.74
C ASP A 145 7.35 1.56 6.25
N ALA A 146 7.88 2.35 5.31
CA ALA A 146 7.16 3.50 4.77
C ALA A 146 5.85 3.13 4.05
N TRP A 147 5.80 1.96 3.40
CA TRP A 147 4.60 1.45 2.76
C TRP A 147 3.50 1.11 3.79
N ASN A 148 3.88 0.40 4.86
CA ASN A 148 2.93 -0.05 5.88
C ASN A 148 2.52 1.06 6.87
N SER A 149 3.48 1.87 7.31
CA SER A 149 3.33 2.89 8.36
C SER A 149 3.12 4.30 7.81
N GLY A 150 3.35 4.52 6.51
CA GLY A 150 3.36 5.83 5.86
C GLY A 150 4.67 6.62 5.99
N THR A 151 5.62 6.16 6.81
CA THR A 151 6.97 6.72 6.98
C THR A 151 7.90 5.68 7.61
N TYR A 152 9.20 5.74 7.32
CA TYR A 152 10.23 4.91 7.97
C TYR A 152 11.04 5.67 9.03
N LYS A 153 10.68 6.94 9.27
CA LYS A 153 11.44 7.87 10.12
C LYS A 153 10.88 8.02 11.53
N ASP A 154 9.83 7.27 11.87
CA ASP A 154 9.27 7.28 13.21
C ASP A 154 9.86 6.16 14.07
N ARG A 155 9.27 5.92 15.25
CA ARG A 155 9.73 4.89 16.19
C ARG A 155 8.93 3.59 16.10
N ILE A 156 7.93 3.53 15.22
CA ILE A 156 6.99 2.41 15.11
C ILE A 156 7.43 1.60 13.90
N VAL A 157 8.19 0.53 14.15
CA VAL A 157 8.75 -0.31 13.09
C VAL A 157 7.93 -1.59 12.96
N PRO A 158 7.27 -1.86 11.81
CA PRO A 158 6.47 -3.06 11.60
C PRO A 158 7.36 -4.25 11.21
N GLU A 159 8.17 -4.74 12.15
CA GLU A 159 9.21 -5.77 11.91
C GLU A 159 8.70 -7.00 11.15
N ALA A 160 7.51 -7.50 11.53
CA ALA A 160 6.92 -8.67 10.89
C ALA A 160 6.52 -8.43 9.43
N TYR A 161 6.07 -7.21 9.09
CA TYR A 161 5.76 -6.83 7.71
C TYR A 161 7.03 -6.67 6.89
N ILE A 162 8.03 -5.98 7.45
CA ILE A 162 9.35 -5.79 6.84
C ILE A 162 9.99 -7.13 6.47
N ALA A 163 9.99 -8.08 7.41
CA ALA A 163 10.56 -9.41 7.17
C ALA A 163 9.84 -10.17 6.04
N LYS A 164 8.51 -10.10 5.98
CA LYS A 164 7.71 -10.74 4.92
C LYS A 164 7.99 -10.13 3.55
N LEU A 165 8.00 -8.79 3.46
CA LEU A 165 8.24 -8.11 2.19
C LEU A 165 9.67 -8.36 1.69
N LYS A 166 10.66 -8.28 2.59
CA LYS A 166 12.04 -8.60 2.26
C LYS A 166 12.20 -10.02 1.74
N ALA A 167 11.64 -11.01 2.43
CA ALA A 167 11.73 -12.40 2.00
C ALA A 167 11.09 -12.62 0.62
N ALA A 168 9.96 -11.96 0.32
CA ALA A 168 9.33 -12.02 -0.99
C ALA A 168 10.19 -11.36 -2.07
N TYR A 169 10.76 -10.18 -1.79
CA TYR A 169 11.63 -9.44 -2.69
C TYR A 169 12.91 -10.21 -3.02
N ASP A 170 13.62 -10.70 -2.01
CA ASP A 170 14.88 -11.45 -2.16
C ASP A 170 14.64 -12.72 -3.01
N LYS A 171 13.55 -13.45 -2.75
CA LYS A 171 13.16 -14.63 -3.54
C LYS A 171 12.95 -14.33 -5.02
N ILE A 172 12.40 -13.16 -5.36
CA ILE A 172 12.18 -12.76 -6.76
C ILE A 172 13.51 -12.38 -7.42
N ILE A 173 14.39 -11.68 -6.70
CA ILE A 173 15.72 -11.31 -7.20
C ILE A 173 16.59 -12.54 -7.43
N ASP A 174 16.62 -13.48 -6.49
CA ASP A 174 17.47 -14.69 -6.56
C ASP A 174 16.95 -15.72 -7.58
N GLY A 175 15.66 -15.63 -7.94
CA GLY A 175 15.02 -16.52 -8.91
C GLY A 175 14.95 -15.98 -10.34
N ALA A 176 15.39 -14.74 -10.58
CA ALA A 176 15.43 -14.07 -11.89
C ALA A 176 16.78 -14.24 -12.58
#